data_AF-A0A2E4ISQ3-F1
#
_entry.id   AF-A0A2E4ISQ3-F1
#
_cell.length_a   1.000
_cell.length_b   1.000
_cell.length_c   1.000
_cell.angle_alpha   90.00
_cell.angle_beta   90.00
_cell.angle_gamma   90.00
#
_symmetry.space_group_name_H-M   'P 1'
#
loop_
_entity.id
_entity.type
_entity.pdbx_description
1 polymer ?
#
loop_
_entity_poly.entity_id
_entity_poly.type
_entity_poly.pdbx_seq_one_letter_code
_entity_poly.pdbx_strand_id
1 'polypeptide(L)' 'KKTGFDLFENLLIRIKRDVSLNLIAFSKSISFGPQAKSTVKKSFIPDAKQNKKIGRNDPCPCGSGLKYKKCYGTKDCQS' A
#
# COMPACT_ATOMS: atom_id res chain seq x y z
N LYS A 1 23.69 18.99 -22.75
CA LYS A 1 22.56 18.02 -22.94
C LYS A 1 21.85 17.73 -21.60
N LYS A 2 21.38 18.75 -20.86
CA LYS A 2 20.66 18.55 -19.57
C LYS A 2 19.36 19.35 -19.47
N THR A 3 19.05 20.17 -20.48
CA THR A 3 17.89 21.07 -20.48
C THR A 3 16.57 20.34 -20.63
N GLY A 4 16.48 19.31 -21.49
CA GLY A 4 15.23 18.54 -21.68
C GLY A 4 14.81 17.72 -20.46
N PHE A 5 15.78 17.11 -19.76
CA PHE A 5 15.51 16.35 -18.54
C PHE A 5 15.07 17.27 -17.40
N ASP A 6 15.69 18.44 -17.27
CA ASP A 6 15.30 19.44 -16.27
C ASP A 6 13.87 19.95 -16.50
N LEU A 7 13.47 20.20 -17.75
CA LEU A 7 12.09 20.58 -18.08
C LEU A 7 11.08 19.46 -17.73
N PHE A 8 11.46 18.20 -17.94
CA PHE A 8 10.63 17.05 -17.58
C PHE A 8 10.51 16.85 -16.07
N GLU A 9 11.61 16.98 -15.32
CA GLU A 9 11.58 16.93 -13.85
C GLU A 9 10.69 18.04 -13.27
N ASN A 10 10.78 19.26 -13.84
CA ASN A 10 9.89 20.36 -13.45
C ASN A 10 8.41 20.06 -13.70
N LEU A 11 8.09 19.34 -14.79
CA LEU A 11 6.74 18.86 -15.06
C LEU A 11 6.29 17.82 -14.02
N LEU A 12 7.13 16.83 -13.72
CA LEU A 12 6.82 15.80 -12.71
C LEU A 12 6.64 16.41 -11.32
N ILE A 13 7.43 17.42 -10.96
CA ILE A 13 7.31 18.15 -9.69
C ILE A 13 5.96 18.87 -9.60
N ARG A 14 5.50 19.49 -10.70
CA ARG A 14 4.18 20.15 -10.76
C ARG A 14 3.04 19.16 -10.58
N ILE A 15 3.07 18.04 -11.31
CA ILE A 15 2.05 16.99 -11.20
C ILE A 15 1.99 16.43 -9.77
N LYS A 16 3.16 16.12 -9.18
CA LYS A 16 3.24 15.63 -7.80
C LYS A 16 2.67 16.64 -6.80
N ARG A 17 2.93 17.94 -6.98
CA ARG A 17 2.38 19.00 -6.12
C ARG A 17 0.85 19.05 -6.21
N ASP A 18 0.28 19.06 -7.41
CA ASP A 18 -1.17 19.20 -7.59
C ASP A 18 -1.92 17.98 -7.03
N VAL A 19 -1.42 16.77 -7.27
CA VAL A 19 -2.00 15.55 -6.70
C VAL A 19 -1.92 15.56 -5.18
N SER A 20 -0.80 16.02 -4.61
CA SER A 20 -0.62 16.09 -3.15
C SER A 20 -1.57 17.11 -2.52
N LEU A 21 -1.74 18.27 -3.13
CA LEU A 21 -2.68 19.30 -2.67
C LEU A 21 -4.12 18.82 -2.76
N ASN A 22 -4.48 18.16 -3.87
CA ASN A 22 -5.82 17.57 -4.05
C ASN A 22 -6.10 16.46 -3.02
N LEU A 23 -5.13 15.60 -2.71
CA LEU A 23 -5.28 14.56 -1.69
C LEU A 23 -5.47 15.15 -0.29
N ILE A 24 -4.70 16.19 0.06
CA ILE A 24 -4.83 16.87 1.35
C ILE A 24 -6.19 17.57 1.45
N ALA A 25 -6.62 18.28 0.40
CA ALA A 25 -7.92 18.93 0.35
C ALA A 25 -9.07 17.90 0.44
N PHE A 26 -8.95 16.79 -0.29
CA PHE A 26 -9.90 15.67 -0.24
C PHE A 26 -9.96 15.03 1.14
N SER A 27 -8.81 14.82 1.80
CA SER A 27 -8.75 14.31 3.17
C SER A 27 -9.47 15.23 4.16
N LYS A 28 -9.41 16.55 3.96
CA LYS A 28 -10.17 17.52 4.77
C LYS A 28 -11.68 17.43 4.50
N SER A 29 -12.11 17.13 3.28
CA SER A 29 -13.52 16.88 2.96
C SER A 29 -14.07 15.56 3.51
N ILE A 30 -13.20 14.58 3.81
CA ILE A 30 -13.54 13.32 4.52
C ILE A 30 -13.47 13.50 6.05
N SER A 31 -13.60 14.72 6.56
CA SER A 31 -13.72 14.96 8.01
C SER A 31 -15.15 14.64 8.48
N PHE A 32 -15.44 13.35 8.67
CA PHE A 32 -16.36 12.92 9.74
C PHE A 32 -15.68 13.23 11.09
N GLY A 33 -16.45 13.73 12.05
CA GLY A 33 -16.02 14.38 13.30
C GLY A 33 -15.20 13.55 14.32
N PRO A 34 -14.99 14.08 15.55
CA PRO A 34 -13.65 14.17 16.13
C PRO A 34 -13.31 13.16 17.24
N GLN A 35 -12.02 13.15 17.57
CA GLN A 35 -11.32 12.70 18.81
C GLN A 35 -10.97 11.21 18.95
N ALA A 36 -9.67 10.94 18.94
CA ALA A 36 -9.03 10.42 20.15
C ALA A 36 -7.54 10.80 20.16
N LYS A 37 -7.17 11.67 21.11
CA LYS A 37 -5.78 11.90 21.52
C LYS A 37 -5.20 10.58 22.01
N SER A 38 -3.99 10.23 21.58
CA SER A 38 -3.17 9.23 22.27
C SER A 38 -1.75 9.77 22.41
N THR A 39 -1.40 10.02 23.66
CA THR A 39 -0.14 10.55 24.17
C THR A 39 1.01 9.58 23.95
N VAL A 40 2.07 10.12 23.37
CA VAL A 40 3.51 9.78 23.40
C VAL A 40 4.00 8.61 24.31
N LYS A 41 4.70 7.63 23.69
CA LYS A 41 5.78 6.70 24.16
C LYS A 41 5.38 5.60 25.18
N LYS A 42 5.79 4.33 25.06
CA LYS A 42 7.13 3.76 24.81
C LYS A 42 7.03 2.28 24.37
N SER A 43 7.96 1.87 23.50
CA SER A 43 8.47 0.50 23.24
C SER A 43 7.47 -0.65 23.14
N PHE A 44 7.27 -1.19 21.95
CA PHE A 44 7.83 -2.47 21.49
C PHE A 44 7.66 -2.47 19.97
N ILE A 45 8.67 -2.91 19.23
CA ILE A 45 8.48 -3.32 17.84
C ILE A 45 7.93 -4.74 17.95
N PRO A 46 6.62 -5.02 17.79
CA PRO A 46 6.25 -6.29 17.22
C PRO A 46 6.47 -6.13 15.72
N ASP A 47 7.46 -6.87 15.22
CA ASP A 47 7.72 -7.13 13.82
C ASP A 47 6.55 -6.72 12.93
N ALA A 48 6.83 -5.84 11.98
CA ALA A 48 6.03 -5.73 10.79
C ALA A 48 5.68 -7.16 10.38
N LYS A 49 4.40 -7.56 10.54
CA LYS A 49 3.88 -8.71 9.82
C LYS A 49 4.10 -8.33 8.38
N GLN A 50 5.25 -8.75 7.87
CA GLN A 50 5.60 -8.69 6.49
C GLN A 50 4.39 -9.32 5.84
N ASN A 51 3.61 -8.53 5.12
CA ASN A 51 2.83 -9.05 4.01
C ASN A 51 3.90 -9.61 3.05
N LYS A 52 4.45 -10.79 3.39
CA LYS A 52 5.28 -11.57 2.51
C LYS A 52 4.35 -11.82 1.34
N LYS A 53 4.62 -11.12 0.24
CA LYS A 53 3.91 -11.30 -1.02
C LYS A 53 4.06 -12.79 -1.33
N ILE A 54 2.99 -13.55 -1.12
CA ILE A 54 2.98 -14.99 -1.37
C ILE A 54 3.37 -15.18 -2.85
N GLY A 55 4.44 -15.91 -3.08
CA GLY A 55 4.93 -16.15 -4.42
C GLY A 55 3.96 -17.05 -5.18
N ARG A 56 3.88 -16.87 -6.50
CA ARG A 56 2.95 -17.61 -7.35
C ARG A 56 3.14 -19.13 -7.28
N ASN A 57 4.33 -19.61 -6.93
CA ASN A 57 4.66 -21.04 -6.79
C ASN A 57 4.70 -21.55 -5.35
N ASP A 58 4.49 -20.70 -4.34
CA ASP A 58 4.50 -21.09 -2.94
C ASP A 58 3.32 -22.00 -2.59
N PRO A 59 3.41 -22.80 -1.51
CA PRO A 59 2.27 -23.58 -1.04
C PRO A 59 1.08 -22.67 -0.70
N CYS A 60 -0.12 -23.11 -1.06
CA CYS A 60 -1.35 -22.36 -0.86
C CYS A 60 -1.73 -22.34 0.64
N PRO A 61 -2.08 -21.17 1.20
CA PRO A 61 -2.35 -21.05 2.63
C PRO A 61 -3.68 -21.69 3.09
N CYS A 62 -4.58 -22.09 2.19
CA CYS A 62 -5.82 -22.81 2.55
C CYS A 62 -5.62 -24.31 2.80
N GLY A 63 -4.38 -24.80 2.90
CA GLY A 63 -4.11 -26.19 3.29
C GLY A 63 -4.39 -27.24 2.23
N SER A 64 -4.74 -26.86 0.99
CA SER A 64 -5.02 -27.78 -0.13
C SER A 64 -3.81 -28.57 -0.63
N GLY A 65 -2.59 -28.26 -0.16
CA GLY A 65 -1.34 -28.89 -0.61
C GLY A 65 -0.88 -28.47 -2.02
N LEU A 66 -1.62 -27.60 -2.70
CA LEU A 66 -1.32 -27.11 -4.04
C LEU A 66 -0.47 -25.82 -4.02
N LYS A 67 0.17 -25.50 -5.14
CA LYS A 67 0.85 -24.20 -5.34
C LYS A 67 -0.18 -23.07 -5.47
N TYR A 68 0.12 -21.89 -4.94
CA TYR A 68 -0.78 -20.72 -4.88
C TYR A 68 -1.44 -20.40 -6.24
N LYS A 69 -0.67 -20.41 -7.35
CA LYS A 69 -1.22 -20.17 -8.70
C LYS A 69 -2.26 -21.15 -9.18
N LYS A 70 -2.20 -22.40 -8.70
CA LYS A 70 -3.14 -23.45 -9.08
C LYS A 70 -4.36 -23.46 -8.17
N CYS A 71 -4.25 -22.86 -7.00
CA CYS A 71 -5.20 -22.91 -5.90
C CYS A 71 -6.14 -21.69 -5.88
N TYR A 72 -5.60 -20.48 -6.07
CA TYR A 72 -6.34 -19.21 -5.95
C TYR A 72 -7.40 -19.00 -7.06
N GLY A 73 -7.40 -19.81 -8.12
CA GLY A 73 -8.36 -19.73 -9.23
C GLY A 73 -9.26 -20.96 -9.36
N THR A 74 -9.18 -21.89 -8.42
CA THR A 74 -9.94 -23.16 -8.43
C THR A 74 -10.90 -23.20 -7.26
N LYS A 75 -12.03 -23.89 -7.41
CA LYS A 75 -13.01 -24.09 -6.32
C LYS A 75 -12.46 -24.94 -5.16
N ASP A 76 -11.30 -25.57 -5.36
CA ASP A 76 -10.64 -26.46 -4.41
C ASP A 76 -10.02 -25.73 -3.20
N CYS A 77 -10.05 -24.39 -3.19
CA CYS A 77 -9.63 -23.55 -2.06
C CYS A 77 -10.87 -22.87 -1.44
N GLN A 78 -11.79 -23.67 -0.92
CA GLN A 78 -12.90 -23.21 -0.09
C GLN A 78 -12.88 -23.96 1.25
N SER A 79 -11.93 -23.58 2.09
CA SER A 79 -12.06 -23.46 3.56
C SER A 79 -10.83 -22.74 4.11
#